data_AF-A0A3B8IRM2-F1
#
_entry.id   AF-A0A3B8IRM2-F1
#
_cell.length_a   1.000
_cell.length_b   1.000
_cell.length_c   1.000
_cell.angle_alpha   90.00
_cell.angle_beta   90.00
_cell.angle_gamma   90.00
#
_symmetry.space_group_name_H-M   'P 1'
#
loop_
_entity.id
_entity.type
_entity.pdbx_description
1 polymer ?
#
loop_
_entity_poly.entity_id
_entity_poly.type
_entity_poly.pdbx_seq_one_letter_code
_entity_poly.pdbx_strand_id
1 'polypeptide(L)' 'MEAGLQDAIAEVAYMADEQGNFTFPSGAPEVKLDYIFYDPDVLTPIEGRVVTEAGDISDHLPVLMTFAFNR' A
#
# COMPACT_ATOMS: atom_id res chain seq x y z
N MET A 1 -6.93 14.26 0.93
CA MET A 1 -7.42 13.16 0.07
C MET A 1 -8.57 13.69 -0.75
N GLU A 2 -8.62 13.40 -2.05
CA GLU A 2 -9.83 13.71 -2.83
C GLU A 2 -11.02 12.96 -2.24
N ALA A 3 -12.19 13.60 -2.24
CA ALA A 3 -13.40 12.99 -1.73
C ALA A 3 -13.71 11.71 -2.52
N GLY A 4 -13.79 10.57 -1.84
CA GLY A 4 -14.15 9.28 -2.42
C GLY A 4 -13.01 8.30 -2.66
N LEU A 5 -11.74 8.74 -2.75
CA LEU A 5 -10.62 7.82 -2.92
C LEU A 5 -10.24 7.12 -1.61
N GLN A 6 -9.88 5.84 -1.71
CA GLN A 6 -9.40 5.01 -0.60
C GLN A 6 -7.94 4.57 -0.84
N ASP A 7 -7.19 4.38 0.24
CA ASP A 7 -5.85 3.79 0.18
C ASP A 7 -5.94 2.27 0.04
N ALA A 8 -5.14 1.72 -0.86
CA ALA A 8 -4.97 0.30 -1.06
C ALA A 8 -4.59 -0.45 0.22
N ILE A 9 -3.73 0.14 1.06
CA ILE A 9 -3.49 -0.41 2.39
C ILE A 9 -4.48 0.26 3.34
N ALA A 10 -5.56 -0.46 3.68
CA ALA A 10 -6.61 0.04 4.54
C ALA A 10 -6.05 0.50 5.90
N GLU A 11 -6.62 1.56 6.47
CA GLU A 11 -6.16 2.15 7.73
C GLU A 11 -6.11 1.11 8.87
N VAL A 12 -7.10 0.22 8.96
CA VAL A 12 -7.10 -0.86 9.96
C VAL A 12 -5.93 -1.84 9.79
N ALA A 13 -5.51 -2.11 8.55
CA ALA A 13 -4.36 -2.97 8.26
C ALA A 13 -3.05 -2.23 8.55
N TYR A 14 -2.98 -0.94 8.20
CA TYR A 14 -1.85 -0.08 8.55
C TYR A 14 -1.65 0.00 10.07
N MET A 15 -2.71 0.25 10.84
CA MET A 15 -2.64 0.36 12.30
C MET A 15 -2.30 -0.98 12.99
N ALA A 16 -2.55 -2.11 12.34
CA ALA A 16 -2.21 -3.43 12.87
C ALA A 16 -0.71 -3.76 12.74
N ASP A 17 -0.04 -3.20 11.73
CA ASP A 17 1.40 -3.37 11.49
C ASP A 17 1.97 -2.13 10.76
N GLU A 18 2.14 -1.04 11.49
CA GLU A 18 2.57 0.23 10.89
C GLU A 18 3.94 0.11 10.22
N GLN A 19 4.90 -0.51 10.92
CA GLN A 19 6.27 -0.69 10.44
C GLN A 19 6.34 -1.58 9.21
N GLY A 20 5.54 -2.64 9.14
CA GLY A 20 5.46 -3.51 7.96
C GLY A 20 4.90 -2.82 6.71
N ASN A 21 4.32 -1.62 6.86
CA ASN A 21 3.78 -0.82 5.77
C ASN A 21 4.65 0.39 5.38
N PHE A 22 5.84 0.55 5.97
CA PHE A 22 6.80 1.54 5.55
C PHE A 22 7.46 1.14 4.23
N THR A 23 7.76 2.14 3.40
CA THR A 23 8.26 1.94 2.05
C THR A 23 9.62 2.58 1.83
N PHE A 24 10.09 3.42 2.75
CA PHE A 24 11.35 4.13 2.63
C PHE A 24 12.06 4.28 4.00
N PRO A 25 13.41 4.24 4.03
CA PRO A 25 14.28 3.67 3.00
C PRO A 25 14.17 2.15 2.95
N SER A 26 14.36 1.51 1.79
CA SER A 26 14.14 0.06 1.60
C SER A 26 14.95 -0.85 2.54
N GLY A 27 16.20 -0.49 2.84
CA GLY A 27 17.08 -1.29 3.69
C GLY A 27 16.75 -1.23 5.19
N ALA A 28 16.04 -0.19 5.62
CA ALA A 28 15.53 -0.05 6.98
C ALA A 28 14.30 0.86 6.94
N PRO A 29 13.11 0.34 6.59
CA PRO A 29 11.94 1.18 6.39
C PRO A 29 11.53 1.89 7.68
N GLU A 30 11.37 3.21 7.59
CA GLU A 30 11.04 4.10 8.72
C GLU A 30 9.80 4.96 8.45
N VAL A 31 9.38 5.07 7.19
CA VAL A 31 8.23 5.88 6.79
C VAL A 31 7.52 5.29 5.59
N LYS A 32 6.19 5.46 5.53
CA LYS A 32 5.38 5.21 4.35
C LYS A 32 5.32 6.46 3.48
N LEU A 33 5.86 6.39 2.28
CA LEU A 33 5.81 7.48 1.29
C LEU A 33 5.00 7.12 0.05
N ASP A 34 4.79 5.82 -0.18
CA ASP A 34 4.19 5.30 -1.40
C ASP A 34 2.77 4.80 -1.13
N TYR A 35 1.85 5.20 -2.00
CA TYR A 35 0.42 4.93 -1.86
C TYR A 35 -0.16 4.53 -3.22
N ILE A 36 -1.10 3.59 -3.20
CA ILE A 36 -1.99 3.34 -4.33
C ILE A 36 -3.37 3.78 -3.86
N PHE A 37 -3.91 4.83 -4.47
CA PHE A 37 -5.28 5.25 -4.22
C PHE A 37 -6.20 4.65 -5.29
N TYR A 38 -7.39 4.23 -4.89
CA TYR A 38 -8.40 3.68 -5.79
C TYR A 38 -9.78 4.27 -5.52
N ASP A 39 -10.64 4.18 -6.54
CA ASP A 39 -12.05 4.53 -6.44
C ASP A 39 -12.86 3.29 -5.99
N PRO A 40 -13.44 3.30 -4.79
CA PRO A 40 -14.21 2.18 -4.26
C PRO A 40 -15.55 1.96 -4.99
N ASP A 41 -16.03 2.94 -5.78
CA ASP A 41 -17.22 2.77 -6.61
C ASP A 41 -16.91 1.94 -7.87
N VAL A 42 -15.64 1.82 -8.25
CA VAL A 42 -15.18 1.05 -9.43
C VAL A 42 -14.47 -0.25 -9.05
N LEU A 43 -13.65 -0.23 -7.98
CA LEU A 43 -12.76 -1.33 -7.62
C LEU A 43 -13.02 -1.84 -6.21
N THR A 44 -13.07 -3.16 -6.07
CA THR A 44 -13.02 -3.86 -4.78
C THR A 44 -11.58 -4.30 -4.51
N PRO A 45 -10.95 -3.88 -3.40
CA PRO A 45 -9.62 -4.37 -3.02
C PRO A 45 -9.69 -5.84 -2.60
N ILE A 46 -8.75 -6.65 -3.06
CA ILE A 46 -8.62 -8.06 -2.67
C ILE A 46 -7.48 -8.23 -1.66
N GLU A 47 -6.29 -7.70 -1.99
CA GLU A 47 -5.10 -7.84 -1.16
C GLU A 47 -4.10 -6.73 -1.50
N GLY A 48 -3.61 -6.04 -0.47
CA GLY A 48 -2.58 -5.02 -0.58
C GLY A 48 -1.44 -5.28 0.40
N ARG A 49 -0.19 -5.10 -0.03
CA ARG A 49 1.01 -5.24 0.82
C ARG A 49 2.21 -4.46 0.29
N VAL A 50 3.16 -4.20 1.18
CA VAL A 50 4.53 -3.84 0.81
C VAL A 50 5.32 -5.09 0.41
N VAL A 51 6.11 -4.99 -0.66
CA VAL A 51 6.91 -6.09 -1.22
C VAL A 51 8.32 -6.06 -0.61
N THR A 52 8.44 -6.52 0.64
CA THR A 52 9.72 -6.51 1.38
C THR A 52 10.75 -7.45 0.77
N GLU A 53 10.33 -8.50 0.05
CA GLU A 53 11.23 -9.43 -0.62
C GLU A 53 12.00 -8.81 -1.81
N ALA A 54 11.64 -7.60 -2.25
CA ALA A 54 12.39 -6.85 -3.26
C ALA A 54 13.76 -6.39 -2.74
N GLY A 55 13.91 -6.22 -1.43
CA GLY A 55 15.15 -5.72 -0.80
C GLY A 55 15.59 -4.36 -1.36
N ASP A 56 16.90 -4.18 -1.50
CA ASP A 56 17.52 -2.87 -1.81
C ASP A 56 17.77 -2.65 -3.31
N ILE A 57 16.94 -3.23 -4.18
CA ILE A 57 17.03 -3.00 -5.63
C ILE A 57 16.64 -1.57 -6.04
N SER A 58 15.97 -0.86 -5.14
CA SER A 58 15.54 0.54 -5.18
C SER A 58 15.66 1.10 -3.76
N ASP A 59 15.71 2.42 -3.59
CA ASP A 59 15.65 3.08 -2.27
C ASP A 59 14.23 3.07 -1.67
N HIS A 60 13.21 2.78 -2.49
CA HIS A 60 11.82 2.52 -2.08
C HIS A 60 11.44 1.04 -2.26
N LEU A 61 10.64 0.51 -1.32
CA LEU A 61 9.97 -0.80 -1.45
C LEU A 61 8.69 -0.67 -2.30
N PRO A 62 8.42 -1.61 -3.23
CA PRO A 62 7.19 -1.59 -4.01
C PRO A 62 5.94 -1.82 -3.15
N VAL A 63 4.84 -1.19 -3.53
CA VAL A 63 3.49 -1.51 -3.02
C VAL A 63 2.75 -2.32 -4.06
N LEU A 64 2.23 -3.48 -3.68
CA LEU A 64 1.44 -4.37 -4.54
C LEU A 64 -0.02 -4.35 -4.08
N MET A 65 -0.94 -4.20 -5.04
CA MET A 65 -2.37 -4.28 -4.78
C MET A 65 -3.07 -5.06 -5.89
N THR A 66 -3.96 -5.96 -5.49
CA THR A 66 -4.85 -6.71 -6.36
C THR A 66 -6.28 -6.19 -6.22
N PHE A 67 -6.91 -5.81 -7.33
CA PHE A 67 -8.30 -5.37 -7.37
C PHE A 67 -9.18 -6.33 -8.17
N ALA A 68 -10.48 -6.34 -7.85
CA ALA A 68 -11.53 -6.75 -8.78
C ALA A 68 -12.35 -5.52 -9.19
N PHE A 69 -12.96 -5.56 -10.38
CA PHE A 69 -13.99 -4.59 -10.74
C PHE A 69 -15.28 -4.88 -9.99
N ASN A 70 -15.93 -3.83 -9.51
CA ASN A 70 -17.29 -3.89 -9.01
C ASN A 70 -18.21 -4.38 -10.14
N ARG A 71 -19.10 -5.32 -9.83
CA ARG A 71 -20.11 -5.83 -10.76
C ARG A 71 -21.43 -5.12 -10.57
#